data_AF-A0AB38D0I3-F1
#
_entry.id   AF-A0AB38D0I3-F1
#
_cell.length_a   1.000
_cell.length_b   1.000
_cell.length_c   1.000
_cell.angle_alpha   90.00
_cell.angle_beta   90.00
_cell.angle_gamma   90.00
#
_symmetry.space_group_name_H-M   'P 1'
#
loop_
_entity.id
_entity.type
_entity.pdbx_description
1 polymer ?
#
loop_
_entity_poly.entity_id
_entity_poly.type
_entity_poly.pdbx_seq_one_letter_code
_entity_poly.pdbx_strand_id
1 'polypeptide(L)'
;MSVGEVMTTSPTGGQKAGNDVRMSLLPVRELLEVAELYGKGAKKYSDHNWAKGYEWSKSYDAMNRHAMEWWAGNEFDDGEGGTGQEHLDCVIFHALTLKYFRKHFPEFDDRFKIPKRLEEKLGEQVWPKVPRPREVKNLDEEWMREFEWRSRYLIYAWRADSGKSGWHYRADDPGYHRWSWSSENLLTYTYNNGPFTRD
;
A
#
# COMPACT_ATOMS: atom_id res chain seq x y z
N MET A 1 -1.79 -30.45 14.02
CA MET A 1 -2.93 -30.45 13.08
C MET A 1 -3.78 -29.26 13.45
N SER A 2 -3.75 -28.19 12.66
CA SER A 2 -4.60 -27.03 12.89
C SER A 2 -6.06 -27.44 12.62
N VAL A 3 -6.99 -27.07 13.48
CA VAL A 3 -8.42 -27.32 13.24
C VAL A 3 -8.86 -26.48 12.04
N GLY A 4 -9.42 -27.11 11.00
CA GLY A 4 -10.00 -26.43 9.84
C GLY A 4 -9.19 -26.44 8.53
N GLU A 5 -8.08 -27.17 8.45
CA GLU A 5 -7.30 -27.27 7.21
C GLU A 5 -8.00 -28.14 6.14
N VAL A 6 -8.04 -27.66 4.91
CA VAL A 6 -8.52 -28.43 3.76
C VAL A 6 -7.45 -29.45 3.37
N MET A 7 -7.80 -30.74 3.47
CA MET A 7 -6.94 -31.85 3.10
C MET A 7 -7.11 -32.18 1.62
N THR A 8 -6.01 -32.23 0.88
CA THR A 8 -6.00 -32.77 -0.48
C THR A 8 -5.53 -34.22 -0.42
N THR A 9 -6.24 -35.13 -1.10
CA THR A 9 -5.86 -36.53 -1.25
C THR A 9 -5.51 -36.79 -2.71
N SER A 10 -4.31 -37.32 -2.97
CA SER A 10 -3.89 -37.68 -4.32
C SER A 10 -4.50 -39.02 -4.76
N PRO A 11 -4.46 -39.36 -6.08
CA PRO A 11 -4.87 -40.68 -6.57
C PRO A 11 -4.09 -41.87 -5.98
N THR A 12 -2.92 -41.64 -5.38
CA THR A 12 -2.11 -42.67 -4.71
C THR A 12 -2.50 -42.87 -3.23
N GLY A 13 -3.47 -42.11 -2.73
CA GLY A 13 -3.88 -42.12 -1.31
C GLY A 13 -3.02 -41.22 -0.41
N GLY A 14 -2.05 -40.49 -0.96
CA GLY A 14 -1.24 -39.53 -0.22
C GLY A 14 -2.07 -38.31 0.19
N GLN A 15 -1.99 -37.91 1.46
CA GLN A 15 -2.77 -36.79 2.00
C GLN A 15 -1.85 -35.65 2.44
N LYS A 16 -2.21 -34.41 2.10
CA LYS A 16 -1.49 -33.21 2.54
C LYS A 16 -2.45 -32.05 2.79
N ALA A 17 -2.26 -31.37 3.92
CA ALA A 17 -2.93 -30.11 4.22
C ALA A 17 -2.29 -28.95 3.45
N GLY A 18 -3.08 -27.92 3.16
CA GLY A 18 -2.54 -26.62 2.76
C GLY A 18 -1.63 -26.03 3.84
N ASN A 19 -0.71 -25.14 3.45
CA ASN A 19 0.15 -24.38 4.34
C ASN A 19 0.04 -22.90 3.95
N ASP A 20 0.02 -21.98 4.92
CA ASP A 20 0.03 -20.54 4.65
C ASP A 20 1.32 -20.09 3.95
N VAL A 21 2.43 -20.82 4.16
CA VAL A 21 3.69 -20.62 3.45
C VAL A 21 3.65 -21.29 2.07
N ARG A 22 3.06 -20.59 1.09
CA ARG A 22 2.86 -21.07 -0.28
C ARG A 22 3.94 -20.55 -1.24
N MET A 23 5.10 -21.20 -1.25
CA MET A 23 6.22 -20.83 -2.13
C MET A 23 5.85 -20.86 -3.62
N SER A 24 4.92 -21.72 -4.03
CA SER A 24 4.46 -21.83 -5.42
C SER A 24 3.70 -20.61 -5.94
N LEU A 25 3.32 -19.67 -5.08
CA LEU A 25 2.66 -18.42 -5.47
C LEU A 25 3.65 -17.28 -5.70
N LEU A 26 4.93 -17.49 -5.40
CA LEU A 26 5.93 -16.46 -5.60
C LEU A 26 6.24 -16.31 -7.11
N PRO A 27 6.46 -15.08 -7.59
CA PRO A 27 6.90 -14.82 -8.95
C PRO A 27 8.35 -15.32 -9.12
N VAL A 28 8.51 -16.50 -9.71
CA VAL A 28 9.78 -17.25 -9.65
C VAL A 28 10.90 -16.57 -10.43
N ARG A 29 10.61 -15.90 -11.55
CA ARG A 29 11.66 -15.29 -12.39
C ARG A 29 12.28 -14.09 -11.70
N GLU A 30 11.42 -13.25 -11.14
CA GLU A 30 11.73 -12.07 -10.37
C GLU A 30 12.53 -12.45 -9.11
N LEU A 31 12.21 -13.58 -8.47
CA LEU A 31 13.03 -14.09 -7.37
C LEU A 31 14.43 -14.56 -7.79
N LEU A 32 14.60 -15.07 -9.02
CA LEU A 32 15.90 -15.49 -9.53
C LEU A 32 16.78 -14.28 -9.87
N GLU A 33 16.20 -13.19 -10.37
CA GLU A 33 16.89 -11.93 -10.64
C GLU A 33 17.43 -11.31 -9.33
N VAL A 34 16.59 -11.25 -8.29
CA VAL A 34 17.03 -10.89 -6.93
C VAL A 34 18.12 -11.85 -6.41
N ALA A 35 18.02 -13.15 -6.65
CA ALA A 35 19.03 -14.12 -6.25
C ALA A 35 20.37 -13.90 -6.98
N GLU A 36 20.36 -13.51 -8.25
CA GLU A 36 21.56 -13.14 -9.00
C GLU A 36 22.25 -11.92 -8.37
N LEU A 37 21.49 -10.94 -7.91
CA LEU A 37 22.03 -9.78 -7.19
C LEU A 37 22.81 -10.18 -5.93
N TYR A 38 22.33 -11.18 -5.16
CA TYR A 38 23.11 -11.75 -4.05
C TYR A 38 24.44 -12.33 -4.52
N GLY A 39 24.45 -13.02 -5.67
CA GLY A 39 25.67 -13.55 -6.29
C GLY A 39 26.64 -12.45 -6.73
N LYS A 40 26.14 -11.37 -7.34
CA LYS A 40 26.95 -10.18 -7.70
C LYS A 40 27.54 -9.52 -6.45
N GLY A 41 26.75 -9.36 -5.39
CA GLY A 41 27.23 -8.86 -4.10
C GLY A 41 28.29 -9.76 -3.45
N ALA A 42 28.13 -11.08 -3.55
CA ALA A 42 29.10 -12.05 -3.05
C ALA A 42 30.45 -11.97 -3.78
N LYS A 43 30.43 -11.80 -5.11
CA LYS A 43 31.64 -11.56 -5.93
C LYS A 43 32.34 -10.25 -5.55
N LYS A 44 31.58 -9.19 -5.25
CA LYS A 44 32.13 -7.87 -4.90
C LYS A 44 32.71 -7.82 -3.47
N TYR A 45 32.11 -8.53 -2.53
CA TYR A 45 32.48 -8.46 -1.11
C TYR A 45 32.91 -9.83 -0.55
N SER A 46 31.93 -10.71 -0.30
CA SER A 46 32.09 -12.12 0.09
C SER A 46 30.70 -12.75 0.18
N ASP A 47 30.62 -14.07 0.19
CA ASP A 47 29.40 -14.77 0.56
C ASP A 47 28.84 -14.22 1.88
N HIS A 48 27.52 -14.02 1.90
CA HIS A 48 26.78 -13.51 3.06
C HIS A 48 27.33 -12.21 3.69
N ASN A 49 28.06 -11.37 2.95
CA ASN A 49 28.62 -10.14 3.52
C ASN A 49 27.55 -9.22 4.13
N TRP A 50 26.39 -9.12 3.50
CA TRP A 50 25.24 -8.37 4.00
C TRP A 50 24.75 -8.87 5.37
N ALA A 51 24.91 -10.17 5.67
CA ALA A 51 24.44 -10.78 6.90
C ALA A 51 25.36 -10.52 8.10
N LYS A 52 26.46 -9.78 7.93
CA LYS A 52 27.34 -9.35 9.02
C LYS A 52 26.79 -8.12 9.77
N GLY A 53 25.75 -7.47 9.24
CA GLY A 53 25.15 -6.29 9.84
C GLY A 53 25.94 -5.01 9.56
N TYR A 54 25.22 -3.89 9.49
CA TYR A 54 25.75 -2.52 9.40
C TYR A 54 24.61 -1.53 9.67
N GLU A 55 24.94 -0.24 9.76
CA GLU A 55 24.01 0.86 10.03
C GLU A 55 22.79 0.83 9.09
N TRP A 56 21.58 0.84 9.66
CA TRP A 56 20.34 0.66 8.90
C TRP A 56 20.17 1.74 7.83
N SER A 57 20.59 2.97 8.11
CA SER A 57 20.60 4.09 7.17
C SER A 57 21.25 3.74 5.83
N LYS A 58 22.35 2.99 5.80
CA LYS A 58 23.05 2.63 4.56
C LYS A 58 22.17 1.84 3.60
N SER A 59 21.44 0.86 4.12
CA SER A 59 20.48 0.08 3.33
C SER A 59 19.22 0.88 3.00
N TYR A 60 18.73 1.69 3.95
CA TYR A 60 17.56 2.55 3.72
C TYR A 60 17.82 3.57 2.60
N ASP A 61 18.94 4.28 2.65
CA ASP A 61 19.29 5.27 1.65
C ASP A 61 19.46 4.61 0.28
N ALA A 62 20.15 3.47 0.21
CA ALA A 62 20.35 2.73 -1.04
C ALA A 62 19.04 2.25 -1.65
N MET A 63 18.16 1.68 -0.85
CA MET A 63 16.80 1.31 -1.26
C MET A 63 16.05 2.50 -1.87
N ASN A 64 16.09 3.67 -1.21
CA ASN A 64 15.39 4.85 -1.69
C ASN A 64 15.99 5.42 -2.98
N ARG A 65 17.33 5.43 -3.14
CA ARG A 65 17.95 5.87 -4.40
C ARG A 65 17.55 4.99 -5.57
N HIS A 66 17.59 3.66 -5.41
CA HIS A 66 17.13 2.74 -6.46
C HIS A 66 15.65 2.93 -6.77
N ALA A 67 14.80 3.10 -5.74
CA ALA A 67 13.38 3.39 -5.95
C ALA A 67 13.16 4.72 -6.69
N MET A 68 13.95 5.76 -6.39
CA MET A 68 13.86 7.06 -7.06
C MET A 68 14.35 7.02 -8.50
N GLU A 69 15.43 6.29 -8.79
CA GLU A 69 15.92 6.11 -10.16
C GLU A 69 14.89 5.34 -11.01
N TRP A 70 14.32 4.26 -10.47
CA TRP A 70 13.22 3.55 -11.12
C TRP A 70 12.03 4.47 -11.38
N TRP A 71 11.63 5.26 -10.37
CA TRP A 71 10.55 6.24 -10.52
C TRP A 71 10.85 7.34 -11.55
N ALA A 72 12.13 7.64 -11.79
CA ALA A 72 12.58 8.58 -12.82
C ALA A 72 12.62 7.96 -14.23
N GLY A 73 12.29 6.68 -14.39
CA GLY A 73 12.29 5.96 -15.66
C GLY A 73 13.61 5.28 -16.01
N ASN A 74 14.55 5.17 -15.06
CA ASN A 74 15.78 4.41 -15.25
C ASN A 74 15.55 2.99 -14.73
N GLU A 75 15.54 1.99 -15.61
CA GLU A 75 15.20 0.62 -15.20
C GLU A 75 16.37 -0.11 -14.52
N PHE A 76 17.61 0.14 -14.95
CA PHE A 76 18.79 -0.64 -14.58
C PHE A 76 19.86 0.17 -13.84
N ASP A 77 20.53 -0.49 -12.89
CA ASP A 77 21.67 0.03 -12.13
C ASP A 77 22.99 -0.06 -12.92
N ASP A 78 23.03 0.66 -14.05
CA ASP A 78 24.14 0.66 -15.01
C ASP A 78 25.16 1.80 -14.78
N GLY A 79 25.00 2.55 -13.69
CA GLY A 79 25.96 3.58 -13.29
C GLY A 79 27.35 3.03 -12.99
N GLU A 80 28.34 3.90 -12.86
CA GLU A 80 29.70 3.50 -12.50
C GLU A 80 29.71 2.75 -11.15
N GLY A 81 30.18 1.49 -11.17
CA GLY A 81 30.20 0.63 -9.98
C GLY A 81 28.84 0.02 -9.60
N GLY A 82 27.82 0.22 -10.46
CA GLY A 82 26.50 -0.38 -10.37
C GLY A 82 26.51 -1.89 -10.57
N THR A 83 25.37 -2.51 -10.31
CA THR A 83 25.17 -3.96 -10.31
C THR A 83 24.80 -4.49 -11.70
N GLY A 84 24.38 -3.63 -12.62
CA GLY A 84 23.78 -4.04 -13.90
C GLY A 84 22.57 -4.95 -13.71
N GLN A 85 21.81 -4.76 -12.63
CA GLN A 85 20.50 -5.37 -12.38
C GLN A 85 19.42 -4.31 -12.41
N GLU A 86 18.16 -4.73 -12.46
CA GLU A 86 17.03 -3.82 -12.32
C GLU A 86 17.09 -3.09 -10.97
N HIS A 87 16.71 -1.82 -10.94
CA HIS A 87 16.64 -1.07 -9.71
C HIS A 87 15.65 -1.68 -8.70
N LEU A 88 14.57 -2.32 -9.17
CA LEU A 88 13.63 -3.02 -8.29
C LEU A 88 14.26 -4.24 -7.59
N ASP A 89 15.19 -4.96 -8.22
CA ASP A 89 15.93 -6.03 -7.54
C ASP A 89 16.76 -5.48 -6.38
N CYS A 90 17.39 -4.34 -6.60
CA CYS A 90 18.18 -3.64 -5.58
C CYS A 90 17.28 -3.17 -4.42
N VAL A 91 16.08 -2.67 -4.73
CA VAL A 91 15.07 -2.32 -3.72
C VAL A 91 14.67 -3.55 -2.89
N ILE A 92 14.36 -4.67 -3.54
CA ILE A 92 13.95 -5.91 -2.86
C ILE A 92 15.09 -6.42 -1.96
N PHE A 93 16.33 -6.42 -2.45
CA PHE A 93 17.51 -6.82 -1.68
C PHE A 93 17.65 -5.97 -0.40
N HIS A 94 17.57 -4.65 -0.50
CA HIS A 94 17.70 -3.77 0.67
C HIS A 94 16.50 -3.90 1.62
N ALA A 95 15.28 -4.09 1.11
CA ALA A 95 14.10 -4.35 1.93
C ALA A 95 14.23 -5.66 2.74
N LEU A 96 14.71 -6.74 2.10
CA LEU A 96 15.00 -8.01 2.78
C LEU A 96 16.11 -7.86 3.81
N THR A 97 17.17 -7.12 3.48
CA THR A 97 18.29 -6.83 4.39
C THR A 97 17.81 -6.09 5.65
N LEU A 98 17.01 -5.02 5.49
CA LEU A 98 16.44 -4.28 6.63
C LEU A 98 15.48 -5.14 7.46
N LYS A 99 14.68 -6.00 6.82
CA LYS A 99 13.83 -6.97 7.52
C LYS A 99 14.65 -7.96 8.36
N TYR A 100 15.79 -8.42 7.83
CA TYR A 100 16.73 -9.26 8.57
C TYR A 100 17.39 -8.50 9.73
N PHE A 101 17.88 -7.27 9.49
CA PHE A 101 18.55 -6.43 10.49
C PHE A 101 17.63 -6.11 11.66
N ARG A 102 16.34 -5.84 11.40
CA ARG A 102 15.34 -5.65 12.46
C ARG A 102 15.30 -6.81 13.46
N LYS A 103 15.52 -8.05 13.01
CA LYS A 103 15.46 -9.25 13.85
C LYS A 103 16.82 -9.60 14.46
N HIS A 104 17.92 -9.34 13.74
CA HIS A 104 19.23 -9.89 14.06
C HIS A 104 20.27 -8.85 14.48
N PHE A 105 20.10 -7.59 14.11
CA PHE A 105 21.02 -6.49 14.38
C PHE A 105 20.31 -5.19 14.80
N PRO A 106 19.50 -5.20 15.87
CA PRO A 106 18.86 -3.98 16.40
C PRO A 106 19.88 -2.95 16.91
N GLU A 107 21.09 -3.36 17.26
CA GLU A 107 22.18 -2.47 17.69
C GLU A 107 22.69 -1.53 16.58
N PHE A 108 22.43 -1.87 15.31
CA PHE A 108 22.77 -1.02 14.17
C PHE A 108 21.61 -0.12 13.71
N ASP A 109 20.51 -0.07 14.48
CA ASP A 109 19.40 0.85 14.21
C ASP A 109 19.77 2.30 14.58
N ASP A 110 20.22 3.03 13.57
CA ASP A 110 20.67 4.41 13.62
C ASP A 110 19.62 5.41 13.13
N ARG A 111 18.35 4.99 13.03
CA ARG A 111 17.26 5.90 12.67
C ARG A 111 17.21 7.08 13.62
N PHE A 112 16.91 8.26 13.08
CA PHE A 112 16.78 9.47 13.88
C PHE A 112 15.72 9.29 14.97
N LYS A 113 16.15 9.41 16.22
CA LYS A 113 15.30 9.40 17.40
C LYS A 113 15.18 10.83 17.90
N ILE A 114 13.97 11.34 17.95
CA ILE A 114 13.71 12.68 18.45
C ILE A 114 14.11 12.71 19.94
N PRO A 115 14.77 13.77 20.44
CA PRO A 115 15.01 13.90 21.87
C PRO A 115 13.72 13.74 22.68
N LYS A 116 13.74 12.93 23.76
CA LYS A 116 12.54 12.66 24.61
C LYS A 116 11.75 13.92 25.00
N ARG A 117 12.45 15.01 25.32
CA ARG A 117 11.85 16.32 25.65
C ARG A 117 10.95 16.90 24.55
N LEU A 118 11.20 16.50 23.29
CA LEU A 118 10.41 16.89 22.14
C LEU A 118 9.33 15.85 21.84
N GLU A 119 9.55 14.56 22.12
CA GLU A 119 8.52 13.51 21.98
C GLU A 119 7.27 13.83 22.82
N GLU A 120 7.44 14.29 24.06
CA GLU A 120 6.34 14.70 24.94
C GLU A 120 5.53 15.88 24.38
N LYS A 121 6.20 16.82 23.69
CA LYS A 121 5.55 17.96 23.03
C LYS A 121 4.92 17.60 21.68
N LEU A 122 5.42 16.55 21.04
CA LEU A 122 4.99 16.08 19.72
C LEU A 122 3.91 14.99 19.81
N GLY A 123 3.67 14.42 20.99
CA GLY A 123 2.69 13.36 21.24
C GLY A 123 1.24 13.68 20.85
N GLU A 124 0.91 14.94 20.56
CA GLU A 124 -0.44 15.35 20.15
C GLU A 124 -0.58 15.66 18.65
N GLN A 125 0.48 16.05 17.92
CA GLN A 125 0.31 16.55 16.55
C GLN A 125 1.63 16.56 15.77
N VAL A 126 1.88 15.57 14.90
CA VAL A 126 3.01 15.70 13.92
C VAL A 126 2.75 15.03 12.58
N TRP A 127 2.03 13.92 12.56
CA TRP A 127 1.56 13.36 11.30
C TRP A 127 0.09 13.78 11.16
N PRO A 128 -0.34 14.38 10.04
CA PRO A 128 -1.75 14.26 9.71
C PRO A 128 -2.01 12.75 9.78
N LYS A 129 -2.96 12.32 10.61
CA LYS A 129 -3.54 10.99 10.41
C LYS A 129 -4.10 11.07 9.01
N VAL A 130 -3.30 10.71 7.99
CA VAL A 130 -3.75 10.65 6.62
C VAL A 130 -4.86 9.61 6.71
N PRO A 131 -6.14 10.02 6.59
CA PRO A 131 -7.20 9.04 6.56
C PRO A 131 -6.82 8.15 5.38
N ARG A 132 -6.49 6.88 5.63
CA ARG A 132 -6.04 5.98 4.57
C ARG A 132 -7.07 6.12 3.45
N PRO A 133 -6.71 6.63 2.26
CA PRO A 133 -7.65 6.61 1.16
C PRO A 133 -7.93 5.13 0.94
N ARG A 134 -9.11 4.65 1.35
CA ARG A 134 -9.55 3.34 0.94
C ARG A 134 -9.83 3.50 -0.53
N GLU A 135 -8.89 3.07 -1.36
CA GLU A 135 -9.16 2.85 -2.77
C GLU A 135 -10.26 1.78 -2.83
N VAL A 136 -11.50 2.24 -2.98
CA VAL A 136 -12.70 1.40 -3.04
C VAL A 136 -13.09 1.25 -4.49
N LYS A 137 -13.01 0.02 -5.01
CA LYS A 137 -13.40 -0.29 -6.40
C LYS A 137 -14.90 -0.10 -6.64
N ASN A 138 -15.69 -0.17 -5.57
CA ASN A 138 -17.08 0.21 -5.53
C ASN A 138 -17.31 0.91 -4.19
N LEU A 139 -17.95 2.07 -4.22
CA LEU A 139 -18.39 2.72 -3.00
C LEU A 139 -19.48 1.85 -2.36
N ASP A 140 -19.26 1.38 -1.14
CA ASP A 140 -20.32 0.77 -0.36
C ASP A 140 -21.41 1.83 -0.11
N GLU A 141 -22.63 1.55 -0.57
CA GLU A 141 -23.76 2.46 -0.45
C GLU A 141 -24.05 2.83 1.00
N GLU A 142 -23.71 2.00 1.98
CA GLU A 142 -23.96 2.35 3.39
C GLU A 142 -22.96 3.36 3.92
N TRP A 143 -21.66 3.16 3.66
CA TRP A 143 -20.61 4.08 4.09
C TRP A 143 -20.75 5.47 3.46
N MET A 144 -21.17 5.54 2.19
CA MET A 144 -21.35 6.81 1.49
C MET A 144 -22.40 7.73 2.12
N ARG A 145 -23.40 7.15 2.80
CA ARG A 145 -24.53 7.89 3.39
C ARG A 145 -24.11 8.76 4.57
N GLU A 146 -22.91 8.53 5.12
CA GLU A 146 -22.38 9.25 6.28
C GLU A 146 -21.79 10.63 5.92
N PHE A 147 -21.58 10.93 4.63
CA PHE A 147 -20.83 12.12 4.19
C PHE A 147 -21.63 13.04 3.25
N GLU A 148 -21.31 14.33 3.30
CA GLU A 148 -21.69 15.29 2.25
C GLU A 148 -20.63 15.30 1.13
N TRP A 149 -21.07 15.06 -0.10
CA TRP A 149 -20.21 15.03 -1.28
C TRP A 149 -20.34 16.34 -2.04
N ARG A 150 -19.22 16.96 -2.43
CA ARG A 150 -19.22 18.27 -3.09
C ARG A 150 -18.72 18.16 -4.52
N SER A 151 -19.51 18.66 -5.46
CA SER A 151 -19.09 18.94 -6.83
C SER A 151 -18.81 20.44 -7.00
N ARG A 152 -18.48 20.87 -8.22
CA ARG A 152 -18.20 22.27 -8.53
C ARG A 152 -19.34 23.24 -8.15
N TYR A 153 -20.59 22.76 -8.14
CA TYR A 153 -21.77 23.62 -7.92
C TYR A 153 -22.78 23.05 -6.92
N LEU A 154 -22.68 21.77 -6.57
CA LEU A 154 -23.71 21.07 -5.80
C LEU A 154 -23.10 20.28 -4.64
N ILE A 155 -23.84 20.22 -3.55
CA ILE A 155 -23.57 19.35 -2.40
C ILE A 155 -24.62 18.24 -2.40
N TYR A 156 -24.20 16.98 -2.26
CA TYR A 156 -25.05 15.80 -2.18
C TYR A 156 -24.95 15.16 -0.80
N ALA A 157 -26.06 14.65 -0.30
CA ALA A 157 -26.11 13.91 0.96
C ALA A 157 -27.24 12.88 0.92
N TRP A 158 -27.03 11.72 1.54
CA TRP A 158 -28.13 10.81 1.80
C TRP A 158 -28.99 11.38 2.93
N ARG A 159 -30.30 11.44 2.72
CA ARG A 159 -31.25 11.96 3.71
C ARG A 159 -32.48 11.09 3.75
N ALA A 160 -33.02 10.91 4.95
CA ALA A 160 -34.35 10.38 5.17
C ALA A 160 -35.31 11.58 5.26
N ASP A 161 -36.18 11.76 4.27
CA ASP A 161 -37.20 12.81 4.31
C ASP A 161 -38.59 12.20 4.12
N SER A 162 -39.52 12.56 5.02
CA SER A 162 -40.97 12.37 4.93
C SER A 162 -41.46 11.18 4.07
N GLY A 163 -40.97 9.98 4.40
CA GLY A 163 -41.44 8.70 3.84
C GLY A 163 -40.56 8.07 2.75
N LYS A 164 -39.46 8.71 2.32
CA LYS A 164 -38.47 8.12 1.40
C LYS A 164 -37.04 8.48 1.80
N SER A 165 -36.18 7.47 1.94
CA SER A 165 -34.74 7.67 2.12
C SER A 165 -34.04 7.64 0.78
N GLY A 166 -33.14 8.59 0.53
CA GLY A 166 -32.46 8.71 -0.74
C GLY A 166 -31.42 9.81 -0.79
N TRP A 167 -30.69 9.85 -1.89
CA TRP A 167 -29.77 10.93 -2.22
C TRP A 167 -30.52 12.23 -2.48
N HIS A 168 -30.06 13.31 -1.88
CA HIS A 168 -30.52 14.67 -2.12
C HIS A 168 -29.34 15.55 -2.53
N TYR A 169 -29.62 16.65 -3.22
CA TYR A 169 -28.64 17.66 -3.54
C TYR A 169 -29.12 19.07 -3.19
N ARG A 170 -28.19 20.01 -3.04
CA ARG A 170 -28.44 21.45 -2.95
C ARG A 170 -27.32 22.22 -3.63
N ALA A 171 -27.57 23.48 -3.99
CA ALA A 171 -26.51 24.37 -4.46
C ALA A 171 -25.46 24.61 -3.35
N ASP A 172 -24.19 24.68 -3.73
CA ASP A 172 -23.11 25.13 -2.84
C ASP A 172 -23.07 26.66 -2.78
N ASP A 173 -24.20 27.25 -2.36
CA ASP A 173 -24.38 28.69 -2.19
C ASP A 173 -24.79 28.97 -0.74
N PRO A 174 -24.08 29.87 -0.01
CA PRO A 174 -24.46 30.31 1.33
C PRO A 174 -25.90 30.79 1.48
N GLY A 175 -26.56 31.23 0.40
CA GLY A 175 -27.95 31.69 0.41
C GLY A 175 -29.00 30.61 0.13
N TYR A 176 -28.60 29.39 -0.27
CA TYR A 176 -29.52 28.34 -0.69
C TYR A 176 -29.34 27.04 0.12
N HIS A 177 -30.29 26.74 1.00
CA HIS A 177 -30.20 25.59 1.91
C HIS A 177 -31.25 24.50 1.64
N ARG A 178 -32.08 24.66 0.61
CA ARG A 178 -33.13 23.70 0.29
C ARG A 178 -32.51 22.49 -0.40
N TRP A 179 -32.77 21.31 0.18
CA TRP A 179 -32.42 20.03 -0.41
C TRP A 179 -33.49 19.59 -1.40
N SER A 180 -33.06 18.97 -2.49
CA SER A 180 -33.91 18.46 -3.57
C SER A 180 -33.57 17.01 -3.86
N TRP A 181 -34.58 16.20 -4.18
CA TRP A 181 -34.42 14.77 -4.47
C TRP A 181 -33.49 14.55 -5.67
N SER A 182 -32.47 13.70 -5.50
CA SER A 182 -31.51 13.41 -6.56
C SER A 182 -32.07 12.39 -7.55
N SER A 183 -31.71 12.54 -8.84
CA SER A 183 -31.98 11.53 -9.86
C SER A 183 -31.20 10.23 -9.65
N GLU A 184 -30.15 10.23 -8.82
CA GLU A 184 -29.40 9.03 -8.38
C GLU A 184 -30.28 7.96 -7.75
N ASN A 185 -31.46 8.33 -7.24
CA ASN A 185 -32.41 7.38 -6.68
C ASN A 185 -33.24 6.64 -7.76
N LEU A 186 -33.10 7.01 -9.03
CA LEU A 186 -33.84 6.45 -10.16
C LEU A 186 -32.87 5.66 -11.05
N LEU A 187 -32.97 4.32 -11.02
CA LEU A 187 -32.11 3.39 -11.76
C LEU A 187 -32.20 3.49 -13.32
N THR A 188 -32.96 4.43 -13.86
CA THR A 188 -33.37 4.46 -15.28
C THR A 188 -32.99 5.73 -16.04
N TYR A 189 -32.36 6.72 -15.40
CA TYR A 189 -32.04 8.00 -16.05
C TYR A 189 -30.63 8.01 -16.68
N THR A 190 -30.55 8.45 -17.93
CA THR A 190 -29.30 8.61 -18.70
C THR A 190 -28.56 9.92 -18.42
N TYR A 191 -29.20 10.86 -17.71
CA TYR A 191 -28.59 12.10 -17.26
C TYR A 191 -28.50 12.07 -15.74
N ASN A 192 -27.33 11.65 -15.25
CA ASN A 192 -27.06 11.58 -13.83
C ASN A 192 -26.48 12.91 -13.36
N ASN A 193 -27.16 13.55 -12.41
CA ASN A 193 -26.71 14.81 -11.82
C ASN A 193 -25.98 14.55 -10.50
N GLY A 194 -25.69 13.32 -10.09
CA GLY A 194 -24.97 13.07 -8.86
C GLY A 194 -23.45 13.09 -8.98
N PRO A 195 -22.74 12.96 -7.86
CA PRO A 195 -21.29 13.05 -7.80
C PRO A 195 -20.60 11.80 -8.38
N PHE A 196 -21.37 10.80 -8.79
CA PHE A 196 -20.88 9.52 -9.31
C PHE A 196 -21.54 9.23 -10.66
N THR A 197 -21.01 9.84 -11.72
CA THR A 197 -21.28 9.33 -13.07
C THR A 197 -20.70 7.91 -13.13
N ARG A 198 -21.57 6.92 -13.37
CA ARG A 198 -21.12 5.58 -13.75
C ARG A 198 -20.61 5.67 -15.19
N ASP A 199 -19.32 5.95 -15.31
CA ASP A 199 -18.58 5.74 -16.55
C ASP A 199 -18.05 4.30 -16.58
#